data_AF-A0A9E5TML9-F1
#
_entry.id   AF-A0A9E5TML9-F1
#
_cell.length_a   1.000
_cell.length_b   1.000
_cell.length_c   1.000
_cell.angle_alpha   90.00
_cell.angle_beta   90.00
_cell.angle_gamma   90.00
#
_symmetry.space_group_name_H-M   'P 1'
#
loop_
_entity.id
_entity.type
_entity.pdbx_description
1 polymer ?
#
loop_
_entity_poly.entity_id
_entity_poly.type
_entity_poly.pdbx_seq_one_letter_code
_entity_poly.pdbx_strand_id
1 'polypeptide(L)'
;MSGICNAYPIAVHRSVLAGMSKGDVSDDILNGTEIGNFGWLRWPWDTSGGSAPILAEALRRPTTSEFQNCDIENEPDDTHLSVGDWVCSNTGVSNDIKVRTALDNLMYKGWIRIVVWDEHTDDQGGANGAYHAEKFAIVKLKDYWLPSSGTKGNSIKIEFVRYDSTGCIE
;
A
#
# COMPACT_ATOMS: atom_id res chain seq x y z
N MET A 1 13.05 -18.46 11.27
CA MET A 1 12.33 -17.48 12.10
C MET A 1 11.69 -16.54 11.11
N SER A 2 10.37 -16.50 11.03
CA SER A 2 9.65 -15.67 10.05
C SER A 2 9.91 -14.20 10.39
N GLY A 3 10.61 -13.50 9.50
CA GLY A 3 11.04 -12.12 9.71
C GLY A 3 9.88 -11.15 9.57
N ILE A 4 9.86 -10.10 10.40
CA ILE A 4 8.96 -8.96 10.23
C ILE A 4 9.37 -8.23 8.93
N CYS A 5 8.46 -8.14 7.96
CA CYS A 5 8.71 -7.33 6.78
C CYS A 5 8.48 -5.86 7.10
N ASN A 6 9.46 -5.03 6.74
CA ASN A 6 9.27 -3.58 6.79
C ASN A 6 8.68 -3.10 5.46
N ALA A 7 7.36 -3.16 5.33
CA ALA A 7 6.60 -2.62 4.20
C ALA A 7 5.66 -1.51 4.69
N TYR A 8 5.44 -0.51 3.84
CA TYR A 8 4.47 0.56 4.09
C TYR A 8 3.11 0.16 3.52
N PRO A 9 2.00 0.60 4.14
CA PRO A 9 0.63 0.26 3.72
C PRO A 9 0.20 1.03 2.45
N ILE A 10 1.07 1.03 1.44
CA ILE A 10 0.89 1.67 0.13
C ILE A 10 1.07 0.58 -0.92
N ALA A 11 0.16 0.55 -1.89
CA ALA A 11 0.14 -0.38 -3.01
C ALA A 11 0.14 0.38 -4.33
N VAL A 12 0.79 -0.18 -5.33
CA VAL A 12 0.81 0.35 -6.70
C VAL A 12 0.55 -0.76 -7.71
N HIS A 13 -0.28 -0.49 -8.72
CA HIS A 13 -0.51 -1.46 -9.77
C HIS A 13 0.76 -1.65 -10.62
N ARG A 14 1.08 -2.89 -10.97
CA ARG A 14 2.29 -3.25 -11.73
C ARG A 14 2.48 -2.46 -13.02
N SER A 15 1.40 -2.06 -13.70
CA SER A 15 1.49 -1.31 -14.96
C SER A 15 2.09 0.07 -14.79
N VAL A 16 1.98 0.67 -13.60
CA VAL A 16 2.56 1.99 -13.29
C VAL A 16 4.08 1.91 -13.25
N LEU A 17 4.64 0.78 -12.80
CA LEU A 17 6.09 0.57 -12.68
C LEU A 17 6.69 -0.13 -13.90
N ALA A 18 5.87 -0.60 -14.84
CA ALA A 18 6.33 -1.36 -15.99
C ALA A 18 7.26 -0.51 -16.87
N GLY A 19 8.50 -0.98 -17.03
CA GLY A 19 9.52 -0.30 -17.83
C GLY A 19 10.20 0.90 -17.15
N MET A 20 9.84 1.23 -15.90
CA MET A 20 10.51 2.30 -15.16
C MET A 20 11.97 1.91 -14.83
N SER A 21 12.86 2.87 -15.01
CA SER A 21 14.25 2.85 -14.58
C SER A 21 14.43 3.61 -13.28
N LYS A 22 15.54 3.35 -12.57
CA LYS A 22 15.88 4.07 -11.33
C LYS A 22 15.92 5.58 -11.60
N GLY A 23 15.15 6.33 -10.82
CA GLY A 23 15.03 7.79 -10.92
C GLY A 23 13.80 8.26 -11.72
N ASP A 24 13.13 7.36 -12.43
CA ASP A 24 11.88 7.69 -13.12
C ASP A 24 10.80 8.04 -12.09
N VAL A 25 9.92 8.98 -12.47
CA VAL A 25 8.87 9.51 -11.59
C VAL A 25 7.51 9.10 -12.12
N SER A 26 6.64 8.63 -11.22
CA SER A 26 5.21 8.47 -11.49
C SER A 26 4.44 9.51 -10.69
N ASP A 27 3.62 10.31 -11.38
CA ASP A 27 2.85 11.40 -10.78
C ASP A 27 1.70 10.93 -9.90
N ASP A 28 1.19 9.72 -10.16
CA ASP A 28 0.09 9.16 -9.41
C ASP A 28 0.11 7.62 -9.43
N ILE A 29 0.38 7.04 -8.27
CA ILE A 29 0.33 5.59 -8.04
C ILE A 29 -0.99 5.09 -7.47
N LEU A 30 -1.89 5.99 -7.09
CA LEU A 30 -3.22 5.66 -6.57
C LEU A 30 -4.27 5.61 -7.69
N ASN A 31 -3.83 5.44 -8.94
CA ASN A 31 -4.68 5.35 -10.11
C ASN A 31 -5.40 3.99 -10.17
N GLY A 32 -6.72 4.01 -9.98
CA GLY A 32 -7.64 2.95 -10.37
C GLY A 32 -8.91 3.56 -10.97
N THR A 33 -9.60 2.81 -11.84
CA THR A 33 -10.72 3.32 -12.64
C THR A 33 -12.08 3.27 -11.94
N GLU A 34 -12.14 2.82 -10.68
CA GLU A 34 -13.40 2.66 -9.95
C GLU A 34 -13.56 3.69 -8.81
N ILE A 35 -14.72 3.65 -8.15
CA ILE A 35 -15.01 4.47 -6.97
C ILE A 35 -14.36 3.79 -5.76
N GLY A 36 -13.15 4.22 -5.40
CA GLY A 36 -12.43 3.63 -4.28
C GLY A 36 -11.07 4.27 -4.06
N ASN A 37 -10.59 4.24 -2.82
CA ASN A 37 -9.26 4.70 -2.47
C ASN A 37 -8.23 3.63 -2.85
N PHE A 38 -7.85 3.59 -4.13
CA PHE A 38 -6.85 2.64 -4.61
C PHE A 38 -5.50 2.88 -3.93
N GLY A 39 -4.79 1.78 -3.65
CA GLY A 39 -3.40 1.82 -3.21
C GLY A 39 -3.16 2.05 -1.72
N TRP A 40 -4.19 2.11 -0.86
CA TRP A 40 -3.99 1.99 0.59
C TRP A 40 -4.25 0.56 1.06
N LEU A 41 -3.41 0.11 2.00
CA LEU A 41 -3.48 -1.23 2.57
C LEU A 41 -3.80 -1.18 4.06
N ARG A 42 -4.25 -2.31 4.58
CA ARG A 42 -4.30 -2.62 6.00
C ARG A 42 -3.72 -4.01 6.20
N TRP A 43 -3.02 -4.19 7.31
CA TRP A 43 -2.41 -5.47 7.65
C TRP A 43 -3.39 -6.48 8.24
N PRO A 44 -4.26 -6.11 9.21
CA PRO A 44 -5.24 -7.06 9.73
C PRO A 44 -6.38 -7.27 8.74
N TRP A 45 -6.97 -8.46 8.73
CA TRP A 45 -8.13 -8.81 7.88
C TRP A 45 -9.43 -8.14 8.37
N ASP A 46 -9.51 -7.73 9.63
CA ASP A 46 -10.68 -7.04 10.22
C ASP A 46 -10.86 -5.62 9.67
N THR A 47 -12.00 -5.37 9.00
CA THR A 47 -12.35 -4.09 8.37
C THR A 47 -12.44 -2.93 9.36
N SER A 48 -12.58 -3.18 10.67
CA SER A 48 -12.45 -2.16 11.71
C SER A 48 -11.07 -1.47 11.71
N GLY A 49 -10.06 -2.16 11.14
CA GLY A 49 -8.74 -1.63 10.83
C GLY A 49 -8.70 -0.56 9.73
N GLY A 50 -9.78 -0.42 8.96
CA GLY A 50 -9.90 0.49 7.81
C GLY A 50 -10.21 1.93 8.21
N SER A 51 -9.34 2.58 8.97
CA SER A 51 -9.54 3.97 9.42
C SER A 51 -8.29 4.85 9.24
N ALA A 52 -8.49 6.17 9.15
CA ALA A 52 -7.39 7.12 8.99
C ALA A 52 -6.37 7.11 10.15
N PRO A 53 -6.78 6.99 11.44
CA PRO A 53 -5.83 6.85 12.54
C PRO A 53 -4.97 5.58 12.45
N ILE A 54 -5.55 4.45 12.05
CA ILE A 54 -4.83 3.18 11.92
C ILE A 54 -3.87 3.24 10.73
N LEU A 55 -4.31 3.79 9.60
CA LEU A 55 -3.44 4.05 8.46
C LEU A 55 -2.26 4.95 8.84
N ALA A 56 -2.50 6.03 9.58
CA ALA A 56 -1.44 6.94 10.02
C ALA A 56 -0.42 6.24 10.94
N GLU A 57 -0.85 5.35 11.83
CA GLU A 57 0.06 4.58 12.67
C GLU A 57 0.90 3.59 11.85
N ALA A 58 0.27 2.85 10.92
CA ALA A 58 0.98 1.94 10.02
C ALA A 58 1.98 2.68 9.10
N LEU A 59 1.68 3.92 8.69
CA LEU A 59 2.62 4.79 7.96
C LEU A 59 3.77 5.30 8.85
N ARG A 60 3.63 5.36 10.17
CA ARG A 60 4.73 5.71 11.08
C ARG A 60 5.59 4.50 11.43
N ARG A 61 4.98 3.32 11.52
CA ARG A 61 5.61 2.06 11.88
C ARG A 61 5.36 1.04 10.77
N PRO A 62 6.27 0.93 9.77
CA PRO A 62 6.12 -0.02 8.67
C PRO A 62 6.45 -1.43 9.17
N THR A 63 5.63 -2.00 10.04
CA THR A 63 5.74 -3.38 10.51
C THR A 63 4.55 -4.16 9.98
N THR A 64 4.81 -5.34 9.45
CA THR A 64 3.78 -6.30 9.04
C THR A 64 3.45 -7.29 10.14
N SER A 65 3.80 -6.99 11.40
CA SER A 65 3.52 -7.86 12.56
C SER A 65 2.02 -8.12 12.79
N GLU A 66 1.16 -7.28 12.23
CA GLU A 66 -0.31 -7.42 12.28
C GLU A 66 -0.88 -7.97 10.97
N PHE A 67 -0.01 -8.42 10.05
CA PHE A 67 -0.45 -8.95 8.76
C PHE A 67 -1.22 -10.25 8.93
N GLN A 68 -2.34 -10.32 8.22
CA GLN A 68 -3.13 -11.52 8.04
C GLN A 68 -3.53 -11.55 6.56
N ASN A 69 -3.32 -12.68 5.91
CA ASN A 69 -3.71 -12.87 4.52
C ASN A 69 -5.24 -12.73 4.40
N CYS A 70 -5.68 -11.98 3.39
CA CYS A 70 -7.09 -11.65 3.19
C CYS A 70 -7.82 -12.71 2.37
N ASP A 71 -7.10 -13.68 1.82
CA ASP A 71 -7.66 -14.95 1.37
C ASP A 71 -7.90 -15.90 2.55
N ILE A 72 -8.79 -15.51 3.46
CA ILE A 72 -9.08 -16.27 4.68
C ILE A 72 -9.71 -17.64 4.39
N GLU A 73 -10.29 -17.82 3.20
CA GLU A 73 -10.91 -19.08 2.80
C GLU A 73 -9.87 -20.14 2.46
N ASN A 74 -8.75 -19.74 1.84
CA ASN A 74 -7.69 -20.66 1.43
C ASN A 74 -6.46 -20.65 2.36
N GLU A 75 -6.12 -19.50 2.94
CA GLU A 75 -4.88 -19.28 3.72
C GLU A 75 -5.13 -18.61 5.09
N PRO A 76 -6.03 -19.14 5.95
CA PRO A 76 -6.49 -18.46 7.17
C PRO A 76 -5.42 -18.23 8.25
N ASP A 77 -4.37 -19.03 8.24
CA ASP A 77 -3.29 -18.99 9.24
C ASP A 77 -2.05 -18.23 8.74
N ASP A 78 -2.09 -17.71 7.51
CA ASP A 78 -0.99 -16.96 6.96
C ASP A 78 -0.91 -15.55 7.57
N THR A 79 0.22 -15.32 8.23
CA THR A 79 0.55 -14.11 8.98
C THR A 79 1.90 -13.53 8.55
N HIS A 80 2.45 -14.00 7.43
CA HIS A 80 3.72 -13.53 6.89
C HIS A 80 3.56 -12.97 5.48
N LEU A 81 3.53 -11.64 5.40
CA LEU A 81 3.43 -10.93 4.13
C LEU A 81 4.51 -11.41 3.15
N SER A 82 4.11 -11.93 2.00
CA SER A 82 4.93 -12.54 0.96
C SER A 82 4.43 -12.15 -0.45
N VAL A 83 5.18 -12.55 -1.47
CA VAL A 83 4.69 -12.51 -2.85
C VAL A 83 3.68 -13.64 -3.03
N GLY A 84 2.52 -13.33 -3.61
CA GLY A 84 1.39 -14.25 -3.79
C GLY A 84 0.22 -13.99 -2.84
N ASP A 85 0.44 -13.26 -1.75
CA ASP A 85 -0.60 -13.04 -0.75
C ASP A 85 -1.66 -12.06 -1.24
N TRP A 86 -2.88 -12.23 -0.74
CA TRP A 86 -3.93 -11.24 -0.84
C TRP A 86 -3.85 -10.26 0.33
N VAL A 87 -3.56 -9.00 0.03
CA VAL A 87 -3.42 -7.94 1.04
C VAL A 87 -4.67 -7.08 1.07
N CYS A 88 -5.26 -6.91 2.25
CA CYS A 88 -6.50 -6.18 2.41
C CYS A 88 -6.35 -4.71 2.01
N SER A 89 -7.28 -4.23 1.19
CA SER A 89 -7.38 -2.81 0.87
C SER A 89 -8.00 -2.03 2.04
N ASN A 90 -7.69 -0.74 2.07
CA ASN A 90 -8.15 0.17 3.11
C ASN A 90 -9.00 1.27 2.47
N THR A 91 -10.24 1.44 2.93
CA THR A 91 -11.10 2.58 2.54
C THR A 91 -10.61 3.92 3.04
N GLY A 92 -9.58 3.93 3.88
CA GLY A 92 -9.16 5.05 4.72
C GLY A 92 -9.42 6.39 4.07
N VAL A 93 -10.31 7.17 4.70
CA VAL A 93 -10.46 8.61 4.48
C VAL A 93 -9.09 9.24 4.70
N SER A 94 -8.27 9.23 3.66
CA SER A 94 -6.83 9.51 3.68
C SER A 94 -6.55 11.00 3.93
N ASN A 95 -7.56 11.84 3.69
CA ASN A 95 -7.57 13.25 4.03
C ASN A 95 -7.72 13.48 5.56
N ASP A 96 -6.76 12.99 6.33
CA ASP A 96 -6.62 13.21 7.77
C ASP A 96 -5.25 13.85 8.06
N ILE A 97 -5.22 14.78 9.02
CA ILE A 97 -3.98 15.50 9.38
C ILE A 97 -2.86 14.57 9.84
N LYS A 98 -3.20 13.44 10.48
CA LYS A 98 -2.23 12.44 10.95
C LYS A 98 -1.65 11.65 9.79
N VAL A 99 -2.46 11.32 8.78
CA VAL A 99 -2.01 10.66 7.55
C VAL A 99 -1.06 11.59 6.79
N ARG A 100 -1.44 12.86 6.59
CA ARG A 100 -0.59 13.88 5.96
C ARG A 100 0.74 14.05 6.70
N THR A 101 0.69 14.17 8.04
CA THR A 101 1.89 14.24 8.88
C THR A 101 2.78 13.01 8.72
N ALA A 102 2.21 11.80 8.61
CA ALA A 102 2.98 10.59 8.39
C ALA A 102 3.66 10.62 7.01
N LEU A 103 2.94 11.01 5.95
CA LEU A 103 3.47 11.15 4.59
C LEU A 103 4.57 12.21 4.50
N ASP A 104 4.41 13.36 5.17
CA ASP A 104 5.46 14.38 5.25
C ASP A 104 6.76 13.79 5.79
N ASN A 105 6.70 12.98 6.85
CA ASN A 105 7.88 12.31 7.40
C ASN A 105 8.49 11.30 6.41
N LEU A 106 7.68 10.63 5.58
CA LEU A 106 8.19 9.70 4.56
C LEU A 106 8.91 10.42 3.42
N MET A 107 8.49 11.62 3.05
CA MET A 107 9.20 12.44 2.05
C MET A 107 10.65 12.76 2.51
N TYR A 108 10.87 12.93 3.82
CA TYR A 108 12.21 13.15 4.39
C TYR A 108 12.99 11.86 4.70
N LYS A 109 12.32 10.71 4.83
CA LYS A 109 12.96 9.44 5.20
C LYS A 109 13.87 8.87 4.10
N GLY A 110 13.54 9.13 2.83
CA GLY A 110 14.25 8.56 1.68
C GLY A 110 13.51 7.37 1.08
N TRP A 111 14.07 6.17 1.19
CA TRP A 111 13.51 4.96 0.55
C TRP A 111 12.49 4.25 1.44
N ILE A 112 11.40 3.82 0.84
CA ILE A 112 10.35 3.00 1.44
C ILE A 112 10.07 1.77 0.57
N ARG A 113 9.66 0.68 1.20
CA ARG A 113 9.17 -0.52 0.53
C ARG A 113 7.65 -0.47 0.44
N ILE A 114 7.10 -0.74 -0.73
CA ILE A 114 5.65 -0.79 -0.99
C ILE A 114 5.28 -2.07 -1.74
N VAL A 115 4.01 -2.44 -1.70
CA VAL A 115 3.45 -3.60 -2.43
C VAL A 115 3.19 -3.22 -3.88
N VAL A 116 3.51 -4.11 -4.80
CA VAL A 116 3.14 -4.03 -6.21
C VAL A 116 2.11 -5.12 -6.48
N TRP A 117 0.94 -4.73 -6.98
CA TRP A 117 -0.17 -5.64 -7.21
C TRP A 117 -0.54 -5.75 -8.69
N ASP A 118 -1.15 -6.87 -9.06
CA ASP A 118 -1.55 -7.21 -10.42
C ASP A 118 -3.02 -7.60 -10.54
N GLU A 119 -3.60 -8.15 -9.47
CA GLU A 119 -5.02 -8.49 -9.38
C GLU A 119 -5.67 -7.82 -8.16
N HIS A 120 -6.98 -7.61 -8.26
CA HIS A 120 -7.80 -7.11 -7.17
C HIS A 120 -9.11 -7.90 -7.14
N THR A 121 -9.77 -7.95 -5.98
CA THR A 121 -11.09 -8.57 -5.85
C THR A 121 -12.14 -7.67 -6.51
N ASP A 122 -12.53 -8.01 -7.74
CA ASP A 122 -13.35 -7.21 -8.68
C ASP A 122 -14.76 -6.80 -8.16
N ASP A 123 -15.21 -7.34 -7.02
CA ASP A 123 -16.58 -7.18 -6.49
C ASP A 123 -16.65 -6.49 -5.12
N GLN A 124 -15.51 -6.18 -4.49
CA GLN A 124 -15.44 -5.79 -3.08
C GLN A 124 -14.64 -4.50 -2.81
N GLY A 125 -14.51 -3.62 -3.81
CA GLY A 125 -13.78 -2.35 -3.69
C GLY A 125 -13.99 -1.61 -2.35
N GLY A 126 -12.93 -0.98 -1.85
CA GLY A 126 -12.96 -0.30 -0.56
C GLY A 126 -12.39 -1.14 0.59
N ALA A 127 -13.08 -1.26 1.73
CA ALA A 127 -12.52 -1.90 2.94
C ALA A 127 -12.58 -3.42 2.85
N ASN A 128 -13.46 -3.93 1.99
CA ASN A 128 -13.71 -5.35 1.79
C ASN A 128 -12.81 -5.93 0.70
N GLY A 129 -12.09 -5.08 -0.04
CA GLY A 129 -11.27 -5.52 -1.16
C GLY A 129 -9.92 -6.08 -0.70
N ALA A 130 -9.25 -6.75 -1.62
CA ALA A 130 -7.87 -7.15 -1.48
C ALA A 130 -7.10 -6.95 -2.79
N TYR A 131 -5.78 -6.81 -2.66
CA TYR A 131 -4.83 -6.74 -3.77
C TYR A 131 -3.87 -7.92 -3.70
N HIS A 132 -3.71 -8.64 -4.81
CA HIS A 132 -2.75 -9.73 -4.90
C HIS A 132 -1.33 -9.17 -5.04
N ALA A 133 -0.42 -9.55 -4.14
CA ALA A 133 0.93 -9.04 -4.09
C ALA A 133 1.85 -9.75 -5.11
N GLU A 134 1.96 -9.20 -6.32
CA GLU A 134 2.87 -9.71 -7.37
C GLU A 134 4.34 -9.53 -6.95
N LYS A 135 4.70 -8.35 -6.44
CA LYS A 135 6.09 -7.97 -6.10
C LYS A 135 6.13 -6.92 -4.98
N PHE A 136 7.36 -6.58 -4.57
CA PHE A 136 7.64 -5.38 -3.79
C PHE A 136 8.51 -4.42 -4.58
N ALA A 137 8.39 -3.12 -4.28
CA ALA A 137 9.24 -2.09 -4.87
C ALA A 137 9.82 -1.18 -3.79
N ILE A 138 11.06 -0.73 -4.03
CA ILE A 138 11.68 0.35 -3.29
C ILE A 138 11.44 1.65 -4.07
N VAL A 139 10.87 2.63 -3.39
CA VAL A 139 10.50 3.93 -3.97
C VAL A 139 10.89 5.06 -3.02
N LYS A 140 10.91 6.30 -3.53
CA LYS A 140 10.87 7.49 -2.67
C LYS A 140 9.53 8.17 -2.83
N LEU A 141 8.91 8.57 -1.72
CA LEU A 141 7.78 9.48 -1.76
C LEU A 141 8.28 10.89 -2.13
N LYS A 142 7.67 11.51 -3.13
CA LYS A 142 8.07 12.83 -3.64
C LYS A 142 7.05 13.92 -3.36
N ASP A 143 5.78 13.56 -3.42
CA ASP A 143 4.65 14.48 -3.23
C ASP A 143 3.37 13.68 -2.98
N TYR A 144 2.33 14.33 -2.48
CA TYR A 144 0.99 13.75 -2.38
C TYR A 144 -0.10 14.83 -2.48
N TRP A 145 -1.27 14.44 -2.95
CA TRP A 145 -2.46 15.28 -2.99
C TRP A 145 -3.64 14.55 -2.36
N LEU A 146 -4.07 15.00 -1.17
CA LEU A 146 -5.19 14.41 -0.41
C LEU A 146 -6.25 15.49 -0.14
N PRO A 147 -7.02 15.93 -1.15
CA PRO A 147 -7.97 17.04 -1.02
C PRO A 147 -9.15 16.67 -0.11
N SER A 148 -9.77 17.68 0.50
CA SER A 148 -11.12 17.52 1.07
C SER A 148 -12.12 17.20 -0.04
N SER A 149 -13.09 16.33 0.25
CA SER A 149 -14.03 15.75 -0.73
C SER A 149 -14.59 16.81 -1.70
N GLY A 150 -14.53 16.50 -3.01
CA GLY A 150 -15.22 17.27 -4.05
C GLY A 150 -14.41 17.64 -5.30
N THR A 151 -13.10 17.38 -5.38
CA THR A 151 -12.33 17.67 -6.61
C THR A 151 -11.04 16.84 -6.70
N LYS A 152 -10.98 15.96 -7.71
CA LYS A 152 -9.92 14.96 -7.98
C LYS A 152 -9.73 13.91 -6.87
N GLY A 153 -9.44 12.67 -7.30
CA GLY A 153 -9.04 11.58 -6.41
C GLY A 153 -7.73 11.91 -5.68
N ASN A 154 -7.44 11.13 -4.65
CA ASN A 154 -6.15 11.17 -3.97
C ASN A 154 -5.03 10.80 -4.95
N SER A 155 -3.86 11.42 -4.82
CA SER A 155 -2.68 10.99 -5.56
C SER A 155 -1.44 10.92 -4.68
N ILE A 156 -0.54 10.02 -5.05
CA ILE A 156 0.81 9.93 -4.49
C ILE A 156 1.81 9.92 -5.63
N LYS A 157 2.80 10.82 -5.54
CA LYS A 157 3.93 10.88 -6.46
C LYS A 157 5.11 10.14 -5.89
N ILE A 158 5.72 9.28 -6.70
CA ILE A 158 6.93 8.53 -6.32
C ILE A 158 8.05 8.70 -7.33
N GLU A 159 9.28 8.48 -6.86
CA GLU A 159 10.46 8.20 -7.67
C GLU A 159 10.78 6.71 -7.52
N PHE A 160 10.79 5.96 -8.63
CA PHE A 160 11.12 4.54 -8.62
C PHE A 160 12.62 4.35 -8.36
N VAL A 161 12.97 3.40 -7.49
CA VAL A 161 14.38 3.09 -7.19
C VAL A 161 14.76 1.74 -7.78
N ARG A 162 13.99 0.70 -7.45
CA ARG A 162 14.15 -0.68 -7.96
C ARG A 162 13.00 -1.56 -7.49
N TYR A 163 12.78 -2.68 -8.17
CA TYR A 163 12.05 -3.79 -7.57
C TYR A 163 12.86 -4.38 -6.41
N ASP A 164 12.16 -4.92 -5.42
CA ASP A 164 12.78 -5.62 -4.31
C ASP A 164 12.76 -7.12 -4.58
N SER A 165 13.90 -7.65 -5.02
CA SER A 165 14.04 -9.06 -5.41
C SER A 165 14.07 -10.03 -4.23
N THR A 166 14.24 -9.55 -3.00
CA THR A 166 14.14 -10.38 -1.79
C THR A 166 12.69 -10.56 -1.35
N GLY A 167 11.79 -9.68 -1.81
CA GLY A 167 10.46 -9.54 -1.23
C GLY A 167 10.53 -9.33 0.28
N CYS A 168 9.58 -9.93 0.99
CA CYS A 168 9.54 -10.02 2.45
C CYS A 168 10.12 -11.35 2.99
N ILE A 169 10.80 -12.11 2.15
CA ILE A 169 11.43 -13.38 2.49
C ILE A 169 12.81 -13.07 3.11
N GLU A 170 13.01 -13.39 4.39
CA GLU A 170 14.37 -13.49 4.97
C GLU A 170 15.01 -14.84 4.62
#